data_AF-A0A962D7J2-F1
#
_entry.id   AF-A0A962D7J2-F1
#
_cell.length_a   1.000
_cell.length_b   1.000
_cell.length_c   1.000
_cell.angle_alpha   90.00
_cell.angle_beta   90.00
_cell.angle_gamma   90.00
#
_symmetry.space_group_name_H-M   'P 1'
#
loop_
_entity.id
_entity.type
_entity.pdbx_description
1 polymer ?
#
loop_
_entity_poly.entity_id
_entity_poly.type
_entity_poly.pdbx_seq_one_letter_code
_entity_poly.pdbx_strand_id
1 'polypeptide(L)'
;EEPSADAHLLLVTHQPARLPITILSRCVRLTASVPDDAVQRTWLEAQGVTVDEVLLQQTSGRPLRALAAQAQSLPAQWSQLQSVLDACASGRVSPAICAMQLGGQVDLLLDYLSRQLEWMAARQLQPGQNGGLTSSRWQSTLSDAWQACRRMAGELGSGLREDLALARILQLYCSVRREWKEDPGMRRVKG
;
A
#
# COMPACT_ATOMS: atom_id res chain seq x y z
N GLU A 1 -28.23 9.63 24.28
CA GLU A 1 -27.75 8.94 25.50
C GLU A 1 -28.83 8.12 26.20
N GLU A 2 -30.07 8.12 25.73
CA GLU A 2 -31.02 7.00 25.93
C GLU A 2 -31.74 6.81 24.60
N PRO A 3 -31.29 5.88 23.72
CA PRO A 3 -32.05 5.57 22.53
C PRO A 3 -33.40 4.96 22.95
N SER A 4 -34.46 5.29 22.22
CA SER A 4 -35.75 4.62 22.36
C SER A 4 -35.58 3.10 22.21
N ALA A 5 -36.50 2.30 22.76
CA ALA A 5 -36.39 0.84 22.80
C ALA A 5 -36.08 0.19 21.43
N ASP A 6 -36.53 0.80 20.32
CA ASP A 6 -36.31 0.30 18.95
C ASP A 6 -35.19 1.04 18.17
N ALA A 7 -34.43 1.91 18.81
CA ALA A 7 -33.36 2.67 18.15
C ALA A 7 -32.00 1.97 18.31
N HIS A 8 -31.47 1.46 17.20
CA HIS A 8 -30.11 0.94 17.12
C HIS A 8 -29.15 1.98 16.52
N LEU A 9 -27.99 2.15 17.15
CA LEU A 9 -26.92 3.02 16.67
C LEU A 9 -25.78 2.16 16.09
N LEU A 10 -25.47 2.33 14.81
CA LEU A 10 -24.30 1.74 14.16
C LEU A 10 -23.26 2.84 13.88
N LEU A 11 -22.09 2.74 14.53
CA LEU A 11 -20.97 3.65 14.32
C LEU A 11 -19.86 2.97 13.54
N VAL A 12 -19.42 3.62 12.45
CA VAL A 12 -18.30 3.14 11.63
C VAL A 12 -17.18 4.18 11.67
N THR A 13 -15.99 3.76 12.11
CA THR A 13 -14.80 4.63 12.13
C THR A 13 -13.56 3.85 11.72
N HIS A 14 -12.65 4.52 11.02
CA HIS A 14 -11.33 3.99 10.68
C HIS A 14 -10.24 4.38 11.70
N GLN A 15 -10.56 5.29 12.65
CA GLN A 15 -9.65 5.77 13.69
C GLN A 15 -10.36 5.82 15.04
N PRO A 16 -10.56 4.67 15.72
CA PRO A 16 -11.29 4.63 16.98
C PRO A 16 -10.63 5.47 18.08
N ALA A 17 -9.31 5.67 18.05
CA ALA A 17 -8.58 6.51 19.01
C ALA A 17 -8.94 8.00 18.93
N ARG A 18 -9.59 8.46 17.84
CA ARG A 18 -10.10 9.83 17.71
C ARG A 18 -11.49 10.01 18.29
N LEU A 19 -12.18 8.92 18.68
CA LEU A 19 -13.50 9.03 19.30
C LEU A 19 -13.36 9.39 20.78
N PRO A 20 -14.27 10.23 21.32
CA PRO A 20 -14.37 10.46 22.75
C PRO A 20 -14.54 9.14 23.51
N ILE A 21 -13.86 9.03 24.65
CA ILE A 21 -13.95 7.84 25.51
C ILE A 21 -15.39 7.53 25.95
N THR A 22 -16.24 8.55 26.05
CA THR A 22 -17.66 8.45 26.41
C THR A 22 -18.52 7.75 25.34
N ILE A 23 -18.12 7.80 24.07
CA ILE A 23 -18.75 7.03 22.99
C ILE A 23 -18.23 5.60 23.04
N LEU A 24 -16.91 5.44 23.19
CA LEU A 24 -16.28 4.12 23.20
C LEU A 24 -16.74 3.24 24.37
N SER A 25 -16.98 3.81 25.55
CA SER A 25 -17.43 3.05 26.73
C SER A 25 -18.89 2.56 26.63
N ARG A 26 -19.68 3.15 25.73
CA ARG A 26 -21.12 2.86 25.57
C ARG A 26 -21.42 2.04 24.32
N CYS A 27 -20.42 1.73 23.49
CA CYS A 27 -20.59 0.96 22.27
C CYS A 27 -19.90 -0.41 22.36
N VAL A 28 -20.56 -1.45 21.84
CA VAL A 28 -19.89 -2.74 21.60
C VAL A 28 -18.97 -2.57 20.39
N ARG A 29 -17.70 -2.89 20.55
CA ARG A 29 -16.71 -2.79 19.48
C ARG A 29 -16.66 -4.08 18.67
N LEU A 30 -16.98 -3.97 17.38
CA LEU A 30 -16.75 -5.01 16.39
C LEU A 30 -15.60 -4.56 15.47
N THR A 31 -14.56 -5.38 15.34
CA THR A 31 -13.41 -5.07 14.47
C THR A 31 -13.60 -5.77 13.13
N ALA A 32 -13.68 -4.99 12.06
CA ALA A 32 -13.60 -5.52 10.69
C ALA A 32 -12.13 -5.76 10.32
N SER A 33 -11.64 -6.96 10.63
CA SER A 33 -10.27 -7.36 10.29
C SER A 33 -10.11 -7.58 8.78
N VAL A 34 -8.90 -7.37 8.29
CA VAL A 34 -8.54 -7.78 6.93
C VAL A 34 -8.59 -9.31 6.86
N PRO A 35 -9.34 -9.91 5.90
CA PRO A 35 -9.37 -11.36 5.75
C PRO A 35 -7.99 -11.88 5.35
N ASP A 36 -7.74 -13.16 5.60
CA ASP A 36 -6.53 -13.80 5.08
C ASP A 36 -6.53 -13.85 3.54
N ASP A 37 -5.33 -13.98 2.96
CA ASP A 37 -5.11 -13.95 1.52
C ASP A 37 -5.90 -15.06 0.79
N ALA A 38 -6.14 -16.21 1.43
CA ALA A 38 -6.83 -17.35 0.83
C ALA A 38 -8.36 -17.11 0.77
N VAL A 39 -8.96 -16.63 1.85
CA VAL A 39 -10.37 -16.24 1.92
C VAL A 39 -10.65 -15.08 0.97
N GLN A 40 -9.77 -14.07 0.94
CA GLN A 40 -9.91 -12.95 0.03
C GLN A 40 -9.88 -13.40 -1.44
N ARG A 41 -8.90 -14.25 -1.81
CA ARG A 41 -8.78 -14.79 -3.16
C ARG A 41 -10.04 -15.55 -3.56
N THR A 42 -10.47 -16.48 -2.73
CA THR A 42 -11.66 -17.31 -3.00
C THR A 42 -12.90 -16.44 -3.21
N TRP A 43 -13.10 -15.42 -2.37
CA TRP A 43 -14.23 -14.50 -2.50
C TRP A 43 -14.16 -13.68 -3.79
N LEU A 44 -12.99 -13.14 -4.14
CA LEU A 44 -12.79 -12.34 -5.35
C LEU A 44 -12.98 -13.14 -6.63
N GLU A 45 -12.46 -14.37 -6.68
CA GLU A 45 -12.65 -15.28 -7.81
C GLU A 45 -14.14 -15.60 -8.00
N ALA A 46 -14.89 -15.80 -6.90
CA ALA A 46 -16.34 -15.98 -6.96
C ALA A 46 -17.09 -14.73 -7.46
N GLN A 47 -16.51 -13.53 -7.36
CA GLN A 47 -17.04 -12.30 -7.97
C GLN A 47 -16.59 -12.11 -9.43
N GLY A 48 -15.91 -13.10 -10.03
CA GLY A 48 -15.39 -13.02 -11.40
C GLY A 48 -14.14 -12.14 -11.55
N VAL A 49 -13.46 -11.80 -10.45
CA VAL A 49 -12.23 -11.03 -10.47
C VAL A 49 -11.05 -11.99 -10.62
N THR A 50 -10.21 -11.76 -11.64
CA THR A 50 -8.92 -12.46 -11.74
C THR A 50 -7.96 -11.94 -10.68
N VAL A 51 -7.59 -12.80 -9.74
CA VAL A 51 -6.71 -12.42 -8.62
C VAL A 51 -5.26 -12.72 -8.97
N ASP A 52 -4.46 -11.66 -9.13
CA ASP A 52 -3.00 -11.76 -9.21
C ASP A 52 -2.32 -11.17 -7.96
N GLU A 53 -1.01 -11.36 -7.86
CA GLU A 53 -0.25 -10.87 -6.71
C GLU A 53 -0.25 -9.33 -6.65
N VAL A 54 -0.30 -8.65 -7.79
CA VAL A 54 -0.31 -7.18 -7.87
C VAL A 54 -1.59 -6.61 -7.27
N LEU A 55 -2.74 -7.19 -7.62
CA LEU A 55 -4.04 -6.83 -7.09
C LEU A 55 -4.07 -7.01 -5.59
N LEU A 56 -3.60 -8.16 -5.07
CA LEU A 56 -3.55 -8.42 -3.63
C LEU A 56 -2.63 -7.43 -2.89
N GLN A 57 -1.45 -7.14 -3.44
CA GLN A 57 -0.50 -6.17 -2.90
C GLN A 57 -1.10 -4.75 -2.86
N GLN A 58 -1.60 -4.27 -4.00
CA GLN A 58 -2.14 -2.92 -4.17
C GLN A 58 -3.45 -2.70 -3.40
N THR A 59 -4.18 -3.77 -3.09
CA THR A 59 -5.41 -3.69 -2.29
C THR A 59 -5.17 -3.98 -0.81
N SER A 60 -3.96 -4.40 -0.45
CA SER A 60 -3.52 -4.69 0.92
C SER A 60 -4.51 -5.58 1.68
N GLY A 61 -4.97 -6.65 1.04
CA GLY A 61 -5.90 -7.60 1.67
C GLY A 61 -7.38 -7.20 1.64
N ARG A 62 -7.75 -6.05 1.06
CA ARG A 62 -9.11 -5.49 1.14
C ARG A 62 -9.96 -5.89 -0.08
N PRO A 63 -10.89 -6.88 0.03
CA PRO A 63 -11.62 -7.42 -1.12
C PRO A 63 -12.49 -6.38 -1.85
N LEU A 64 -13.19 -5.52 -1.11
CA LEU A 64 -14.04 -4.49 -1.72
C LEU A 64 -13.22 -3.47 -2.54
N ARG A 65 -11.97 -3.21 -2.13
CA ARG A 65 -11.07 -2.33 -2.88
C ARG A 65 -10.60 -3.00 -4.17
N ALA A 66 -10.34 -4.30 -4.14
CA ALA A 66 -9.99 -5.08 -5.32
C ALA A 66 -11.13 -5.10 -6.35
N LEU A 67 -12.37 -5.28 -5.88
CA LEU A 67 -13.56 -5.23 -6.74
C LEU A 67 -13.73 -3.84 -7.39
N ALA A 68 -13.59 -2.76 -6.61
CA ALA A 68 -13.67 -1.40 -7.13
C ALA A 68 -12.53 -1.08 -8.13
N ALA A 69 -11.33 -1.64 -7.93
CA ALA A 69 -10.21 -1.47 -8.83
C ALA A 69 -10.43 -2.19 -10.17
N GLN A 70 -11.02 -3.39 -10.14
CA GLN A 70 -11.41 -4.12 -11.35
C GLN A 70 -12.38 -3.30 -12.21
N ALA A 71 -13.40 -2.70 -11.59
CA ALA A 71 -14.37 -1.85 -12.29
C ALA A 71 -13.72 -0.62 -12.97
N GLN A 72 -12.58 -0.17 -12.47
CA GLN A 72 -11.81 0.96 -13.01
C GLN A 72 -10.68 0.52 -13.95
N SER A 73 -10.56 -0.77 -14.27
CA SER A 73 -9.46 -1.30 -15.10
C SER A 73 -8.06 -0.91 -14.59
N LEU A 74 -7.91 -0.74 -13.28
CA LEU A 74 -6.63 -0.44 -12.64
C LEU A 74 -5.64 -1.60 -12.67
N PRO A 75 -6.03 -2.89 -12.61
CA PRO A 75 -5.07 -4.00 -12.58
C PRO A 75 -4.10 -3.98 -13.76
N ALA A 76 -4.58 -3.74 -14.98
CA ALA A 76 -3.72 -3.66 -16.16
C ALA A 76 -2.68 -2.54 -16.07
N GLN A 77 -3.09 -1.36 -15.57
CA GLN A 77 -2.19 -0.21 -15.39
C GLN A 77 -1.15 -0.49 -14.29
N TRP A 78 -1.55 -1.18 -13.23
CA TRP A 78 -0.65 -1.60 -12.16
C TRP A 78 0.37 -2.64 -12.63
N SER A 79 -0.02 -3.60 -13.47
CA SER A 79 0.91 -4.57 -14.06
C SER A 79 1.94 -3.88 -14.97
N GLN A 80 1.51 -2.90 -15.76
CA GLN A 80 2.43 -2.09 -16.59
C GLN A 80 3.42 -1.31 -15.72
N LEU A 81 2.92 -0.64 -14.67
CA LEU A 81 3.76 0.07 -13.70
C LEU A 81 4.78 -0.86 -13.04
N GLN A 82 4.33 -2.02 -12.58
CA GLN A 82 5.19 -3.01 -11.93
C GLN A 82 6.33 -3.44 -12.85
N SER A 83 6.06 -3.71 -14.13
CA SER A 83 7.09 -4.11 -15.11
C SER A 83 8.19 -3.05 -15.25
N VAL A 84 7.83 -1.78 -15.36
CA VAL A 84 8.79 -0.66 -15.45
C VAL A 84 9.57 -0.52 -14.14
N LEU A 85 8.88 -0.59 -13.00
CA LEU A 85 9.50 -0.49 -11.67
C LEU A 85 10.44 -1.67 -11.38
N ASP A 86 10.14 -2.86 -11.88
CA ASP A 86 11.01 -4.03 -11.75
C ASP A 86 12.27 -3.93 -12.61
N ALA A 87 12.16 -3.37 -13.82
CA ALA A 87 13.32 -3.05 -14.63
C ALA A 87 14.21 -1.98 -13.96
N CYS A 88 13.58 -0.98 -13.32
CA CYS A 88 14.28 0.04 -12.55
C CYS A 88 15.00 -0.57 -11.33
N ALA A 89 14.29 -1.37 -10.53
CA ALA A 89 14.84 -1.98 -9.33
C ALA A 89 15.93 -3.02 -9.61
N SER A 90 15.89 -3.68 -10.79
CA SER A 90 16.96 -4.58 -11.23
C SER A 90 18.16 -3.86 -11.85
N GLY A 91 18.14 -2.52 -11.94
CA GLY A 91 19.20 -1.73 -12.57
C GLY A 91 19.25 -1.83 -14.10
N ARG A 92 18.24 -2.41 -14.75
CA ARG A 92 18.15 -2.49 -16.23
C ARG A 92 17.85 -1.12 -16.84
N VAL A 93 17.10 -0.30 -16.11
CA VAL A 93 16.76 1.09 -16.47
C VAL A 93 17.11 1.98 -15.29
N SER A 94 17.68 3.16 -15.55
CA SER A 94 18.01 4.11 -14.49
C SER A 94 16.74 4.81 -13.96
N PRO A 95 16.71 5.22 -12.67
CA PRO A 95 15.57 5.95 -12.10
C PRO A 95 15.17 7.21 -12.88
N ALA A 96 16.14 7.92 -13.47
CA ALA A 96 15.89 9.09 -14.29
C ALA A 96 15.12 8.76 -15.57
N ILE A 97 15.48 7.66 -16.26
CA ILE A 97 14.77 7.22 -17.47
C ILE A 97 13.37 6.71 -17.12
N CYS A 98 13.21 5.96 -16.03
CA CYS A 98 11.89 5.55 -15.56
C CYS A 98 11.00 6.75 -15.20
N ALA A 99 11.55 7.79 -14.57
CA ALA A 99 10.82 9.02 -14.28
C ALA A 99 10.29 9.68 -15.56
N MET A 100 11.12 9.76 -16.60
CA MET A 100 10.69 10.29 -17.90
C MET A 100 9.59 9.45 -18.56
N GLN A 101 9.70 8.12 -18.51
CA GLN A 101 8.69 7.21 -19.07
C GLN A 101 7.34 7.30 -18.36
N LEU A 102 7.35 7.55 -17.05
CA LEU A 102 6.16 7.53 -16.21
C LEU A 102 5.60 8.92 -15.90
N GLY A 103 6.22 9.99 -16.40
CA GLY A 103 5.82 11.37 -16.14
C GLY A 103 4.41 11.74 -16.60
N GLY A 104 3.78 10.98 -17.49
CA GLY A 104 2.39 11.20 -17.90
C GLY A 104 1.34 10.64 -16.93
N GLN A 105 1.76 9.91 -15.89
CA GLN A 105 0.89 9.17 -14.98
C GLN A 105 1.37 9.26 -13.53
N VAL A 106 1.86 10.44 -13.13
CA VAL A 106 2.48 10.69 -11.82
C VAL A 106 1.52 10.37 -10.68
N ASP A 107 0.26 10.80 -10.76
CA ASP A 107 -0.75 10.51 -9.72
C ASP A 107 -0.89 9.02 -9.45
N LEU A 108 -1.08 8.23 -10.52
CA LEU A 108 -1.21 6.79 -10.44
C LEU A 108 0.06 6.14 -9.88
N LEU A 109 1.23 6.62 -10.30
CA LEU A 109 2.52 6.09 -9.85
C LEU A 109 2.75 6.38 -8.36
N LEU A 110 2.51 7.61 -7.90
CA LEU A 110 2.69 7.97 -6.49
C LEU A 110 1.75 7.18 -5.58
N ASP A 111 0.50 6.99 -6.02
CA ASP A 111 -0.47 6.15 -5.32
C ASP A 111 -0.05 4.67 -5.29
N TYR A 112 0.43 4.12 -6.42
CA TYR A 112 0.95 2.76 -6.51
C TYR A 112 2.15 2.53 -5.58
N LEU A 113 3.14 3.44 -5.62
CA LEU A 113 4.34 3.36 -4.80
C LEU A 113 4.02 3.49 -3.31
N SER A 114 3.15 4.43 -2.93
CA SER A 114 2.75 4.61 -1.52
C SER A 114 2.15 3.33 -0.95
N ARG A 115 1.21 2.71 -1.68
CA ARG A 115 0.57 1.45 -1.26
C ARG A 115 1.54 0.30 -1.19
N GLN A 116 2.45 0.22 -2.15
CA GLN A 116 3.44 -0.86 -2.16
C GLN A 116 4.40 -0.75 -0.97
N LEU A 117 4.87 0.46 -0.65
CA LEU A 117 5.71 0.71 0.52
C LEU A 117 4.95 0.41 1.83
N GLU A 118 3.68 0.80 1.92
CA GLU A 118 2.81 0.47 3.06
C GLU A 118 2.63 -1.05 3.22
N TRP A 119 2.41 -1.77 2.13
CA TRP A 119 2.29 -3.23 2.13
C TRP A 119 3.58 -3.91 2.60
N MET A 120 4.74 -3.43 2.14
CA MET A 120 6.05 -3.93 2.58
C MET A 120 6.27 -3.69 4.08
N ALA A 121 5.93 -2.50 4.57
CA ALA A 121 6.03 -2.16 5.98
C ALA A 121 5.08 -3.02 6.85
N ALA A 122 3.85 -3.23 6.40
CA ALA A 122 2.86 -4.03 7.14
C ALA A 122 3.30 -5.50 7.30
N ARG A 123 3.98 -6.08 6.30
CA ARG A 123 4.49 -7.47 6.38
C ARG A 123 5.66 -7.63 7.34
N GLN A 124 6.45 -6.59 7.58
CA GLN A 124 7.52 -6.60 8.59
C GLN A 124 6.99 -6.55 10.02
N LEU A 125 5.86 -5.89 10.22
CA LEU A 125 5.30 -5.65 11.55
C LEU A 125 4.37 -6.79 12.04
N GLN A 126 4.28 -7.90 11.31
CA GLN A 126 3.40 -9.00 11.70
C GLN A 126 3.94 -9.76 12.93
N PRO A 127 3.12 -9.95 13.98
CA PRO A 127 3.53 -10.63 15.21
C PRO A 127 3.89 -12.10 14.92
N GLY A 128 5.03 -12.55 15.45
CA GLY A 128 5.55 -13.92 15.25
C GLY A 128 6.67 -14.03 14.22
N GLN A 129 6.96 -12.96 13.46
CA GLN A 129 8.23 -12.84 12.74
C GLN A 129 9.30 -12.34 13.73
N ASN A 130 10.16 -13.24 14.21
CA ASN A 130 11.40 -12.91 14.93
C ASN A 130 12.45 -12.26 13.99
N GLY A 131 12.02 -11.34 13.12
CA GLY A 131 12.91 -10.43 12.41
C GLY A 131 13.40 -9.39 13.38
N GLY A 132 14.31 -9.78 14.27
CA GLY A 132 14.96 -8.87 15.20
C GLY A 132 15.46 -7.66 14.43
N LEU A 133 15.05 -6.46 14.88
CA LEU A 133 15.50 -5.15 14.40
C LEU A 133 15.92 -5.23 12.92
N THR A 134 14.95 -5.31 11.99
CA THR A 134 15.22 -5.03 10.57
C THR A 134 16.24 -3.89 10.49
N SER A 135 17.23 -3.95 9.60
CA SER A 135 18.28 -2.93 9.56
C SER A 135 17.62 -1.54 9.66
N SER A 136 18.02 -0.75 10.66
CA SER A 136 17.46 0.58 10.91
C SER A 136 17.46 1.44 9.63
N ARG A 137 18.43 1.15 8.75
CA ARG A 137 18.58 1.70 7.41
C ARG A 137 17.46 1.35 6.43
N TRP A 138 16.99 0.10 6.38
CA TRP A 138 15.90 -0.25 5.47
C TRP A 138 14.60 0.44 5.89
N GLN A 139 14.30 0.46 7.19
CA GLN A 139 13.14 1.16 7.74
C GLN A 139 13.20 2.67 7.45
N SER A 140 14.37 3.29 7.65
CA SER A 140 14.53 4.72 7.35
C SER A 140 14.37 4.99 5.85
N THR A 141 14.97 4.16 4.98
CA THR A 141 14.87 4.34 3.53
C THR A 141 13.44 4.14 3.02
N LEU A 142 12.70 3.17 3.58
CA LEU A 142 11.27 2.98 3.29
C LEU A 142 10.45 4.19 3.73
N SER A 143 10.69 4.68 4.96
CA SER A 143 10.01 5.87 5.48
C SER A 143 10.28 7.10 4.62
N ASP A 144 11.54 7.31 4.22
CA ASP A 144 11.96 8.40 3.34
C ASP A 144 11.28 8.31 1.97
N ALA A 145 11.23 7.11 1.38
CA ALA A 145 10.54 6.87 0.11
C ALA A 145 9.04 7.18 0.22
N TRP A 146 8.39 6.73 1.29
CA TRP A 146 6.97 6.94 1.52
C TRP A 146 6.66 8.43 1.74
N GLN A 147 7.43 9.11 2.59
CA GLN A 147 7.30 10.55 2.83
C GLN A 147 7.53 11.36 1.56
N ALA A 148 8.51 10.99 0.72
CA ALA A 148 8.75 11.63 -0.56
C ALA A 148 7.55 11.50 -1.51
N CYS A 149 6.92 10.31 -1.58
CA CYS A 149 5.70 10.13 -2.38
C CYS A 149 4.56 11.05 -1.89
N ARG A 150 4.34 11.10 -0.57
CA ARG A 150 3.25 11.89 0.04
C ARG A 150 3.46 13.40 -0.13
N ARG A 151 4.69 13.88 -0.01
CA ARG A 151 5.04 15.29 -0.27
C ARG A 151 4.77 15.65 -1.72
N MET A 152 5.31 14.88 -2.67
CA MET A 152 5.13 15.16 -4.09
C MET A 152 3.64 15.14 -4.47
N ALA A 153 2.87 14.19 -3.96
CA ALA A 153 1.42 14.12 -4.19
C ALA A 153 0.67 15.37 -3.68
N GLY A 154 1.13 16.00 -2.59
CA GLY A 154 0.58 17.25 -2.09
C GLY A 154 1.02 18.50 -2.86
N GLU A 155 2.08 18.40 -3.66
CA GLU A 155 2.68 19.49 -4.42
C GLU A 155 2.42 19.39 -5.93
N LEU A 156 1.64 18.41 -6.39
CA LEU A 156 1.28 18.28 -7.81
C LEU A 156 0.59 19.55 -8.31
N GLY A 157 0.99 20.02 -9.50
CA GLY A 157 0.47 21.25 -10.09
C GLY A 157 1.02 22.55 -9.48
N SER A 158 1.92 22.51 -8.50
CA SER A 158 2.54 23.71 -7.90
C SER A 158 3.70 24.32 -8.71
N GLY A 159 4.06 23.73 -9.87
CA GLY A 159 5.23 24.12 -10.67
C GLY A 159 6.54 23.41 -10.28
N LEU A 160 6.46 22.38 -9.41
CA LEU A 160 7.57 21.48 -9.12
C LEU A 160 8.09 20.81 -10.41
N ARG A 161 9.42 20.65 -10.50
CA ARG A 161 10.04 19.81 -11.54
C ARG A 161 9.80 18.33 -11.23
N GLU A 162 8.69 17.82 -11.74
CA GLU A 162 8.19 16.47 -11.47
C GLU A 162 9.20 15.38 -11.85
N ASP A 163 9.97 15.57 -12.92
CA ASP A 163 10.97 14.64 -13.41
C ASP A 163 12.09 14.39 -12.40
N LEU A 164 12.64 15.44 -11.79
CA LEU A 164 13.69 15.34 -10.78
C LEU A 164 13.17 14.77 -9.46
N ALA A 165 11.99 15.22 -9.03
CA ALA A 165 11.34 14.72 -7.82
C ALA A 165 11.04 13.21 -7.96
N LEU A 166 10.52 12.81 -9.11
CA LEU A 166 10.18 11.43 -9.39
C LEU A 166 11.43 10.55 -9.51
N ALA A 167 12.49 11.02 -10.16
CA ALA A 167 13.74 10.28 -10.24
C ALA A 167 14.33 10.00 -8.84
N ARG A 168 14.22 10.96 -7.91
CA ARG A 168 14.65 10.77 -6.52
C ARG A 168 13.79 9.75 -5.77
N ILE A 169 12.48 9.80 -5.93
CA ILE A 169 11.55 8.82 -5.34
C ILE A 169 11.87 7.41 -5.86
N LEU A 170 12.04 7.26 -7.17
CA LEU A 170 12.37 5.99 -7.80
C LEU A 170 13.73 5.45 -7.34
N GLN A 171 14.71 6.31 -7.10
CA GLN A 171 16.00 5.92 -6.52
C GLN A 171 15.84 5.32 -5.13
N LEU A 172 15.08 5.98 -4.25
CA LEU A 172 14.80 5.49 -2.90
C LEU A 172 14.05 4.15 -2.96
N TYR A 173 12.98 4.09 -3.75
CA TYR A 173 12.20 2.87 -3.97
C TYR A 173 13.07 1.70 -4.47
N CYS A 174 13.99 1.94 -5.40
CA CYS A 174 14.90 0.89 -5.89
C CYS A 174 15.90 0.42 -4.82
N SER A 175 16.28 1.25 -3.86
CA SER A 175 17.06 0.81 -2.70
C SER A 175 16.24 -0.13 -1.83
N VAL A 176 15.02 0.28 -1.46
CA VAL A 176 14.08 -0.50 -0.66
C VAL A 176 13.81 -1.87 -1.31
N ARG A 177 13.59 -1.91 -2.62
CA ARG A 177 13.31 -3.14 -3.38
C ARG A 177 14.50 -4.10 -3.46
N ARG A 178 15.73 -3.58 -3.60
CA ARG A 178 16.94 -4.43 -3.66
C ARG A 178 17.21 -5.07 -2.32
N GLU A 179 17.21 -4.27 -1.25
CA GLU A 179 17.38 -4.76 0.12
C GLU A 179 16.31 -5.80 0.49
N TRP A 180 15.04 -5.57 0.12
CA TRP A 180 13.96 -6.55 0.30
C TRP A 180 14.18 -7.87 -0.44
N LYS A 181 14.78 -7.85 -1.63
CA LYS A 181 15.08 -9.07 -2.40
C LYS A 181 16.26 -9.84 -1.81
N GLU A 182 17.25 -9.12 -1.29
CA GLU A 182 18.49 -9.65 -0.72
C GLU A 182 18.29 -10.27 0.66
N ASP A 183 17.31 -9.82 1.45
CA ASP A 183 17.00 -10.36 2.77
C ASP A 183 15.89 -11.43 2.71
N PRO A 184 16.21 -12.73 2.85
CA PRO A 184 15.22 -13.80 2.82
C PRO A 184 14.29 -13.77 4.05
N GLY A 185 14.72 -13.17 5.16
CA GLY A 185 13.90 -12.97 6.36
C GLY A 185 12.74 -12.03 6.09
N MET A 186 12.97 -10.98 5.28
CA MET A 186 11.92 -10.05 4.86
C MET A 186 10.88 -10.67 3.91
N ARG A 187 11.26 -11.71 3.15
CA ARG A 187 10.38 -12.38 2.17
C ARG A 187 9.50 -13.48 2.77
N ARG A 188 9.82 -13.96 3.98
CA ARG A 188 9.07 -15.06 4.62
C ARG A 188 7.75 -14.56 5.18
N VAL A 189 6.75 -14.52 4.31
CA VAL A 189 5.36 -14.58 4.76
C VAL A 189 4.95 -16.03 4.72
N LYS A 190 4.82 -16.62 5.89
CA LYS A 190 4.00 -17.83 6.01
C LYS A 190 2.59 -17.40 5.65
N GLY A 191 2.13 -17.85 4.48
CA GLY A 191 0.73 -17.76 4.07
C GLY A 191 -0.16 -18.57 4.99
#